data_AF-R7T935-F1
#
_entry.id   AF-R7T935-F1
#
_cell.length_a   1.000
_cell.length_b   1.000
_cell.length_c   1.000
_cell.angle_alpha   90.00
_cell.angle_beta   90.00
_cell.angle_gamma   90.00
#
_symmetry.space_group_name_H-M   'P 1'
#
loop_
_entity.id
_entity.type
_entity.pdbx_description
1 polymer ?
#
loop_
_entity_poly.entity_id
_entity_poly.type
_entity_poly.pdbx_seq_one_letter_code
_entity_poly.pdbx_strand_id
1 'polypeptide(L)'
;IAMDTPLLVDVAWLRDHMADPGLRIVDCAWHMPATKRSGKEEHSKEHISGAVFFDLDECRDKNAQFGEQILPNVADFEKYVGSLGISDSDHVVLYDNNDMVGMFSAPRAWFTFQVFGHRKLSILDGGLPEWKRQGQEVTAQATDVVKATYKGKYKPEMVVSYGDVQKNLETKEKVYVDARPGPRFQGQAPEP
;
A
#
# COMPACT_ATOMS: atom_id res chain seq x y z
N ILE A 1 -10.64 4.52 -14.27
CA ILE A 1 -9.58 3.52 -14.59
C ILE A 1 -10.22 2.15 -14.39
N ALA A 2 -10.33 1.32 -15.42
CA ALA A 2 -10.88 -0.02 -15.27
C ALA A 2 -9.85 -0.93 -14.57
N MET A 3 -10.24 -1.54 -13.46
CA MET A 3 -9.46 -2.59 -12.79
C MET A 3 -9.87 -3.95 -13.34
N ASP A 4 -8.93 -4.88 -13.39
CA ASP A 4 -9.21 -6.25 -13.85
C ASP A 4 -9.75 -7.14 -12.70
N THR A 5 -9.76 -6.61 -11.48
CA THR A 5 -10.16 -7.26 -10.24
C THR A 5 -11.05 -6.33 -9.40
N PRO A 6 -11.83 -6.85 -8.45
CA PRO A 6 -12.53 -6.04 -7.46
C PRO A 6 -11.55 -5.18 -6.64
N LEU A 7 -11.95 -3.95 -6.31
CA LEU A 7 -11.14 -3.06 -5.45
C LEU A 7 -10.98 -3.63 -4.04
N LEU A 8 -12.07 -4.17 -3.49
CA LEU A 8 -12.10 -4.82 -2.19
C LEU A 8 -12.39 -6.30 -2.36
N VAL A 9 -11.71 -7.12 -1.59
CA VAL A 9 -12.02 -8.54 -1.40
C VAL A 9 -12.21 -8.79 0.09
N ASP A 10 -13.16 -9.65 0.46
CA ASP A 10 -13.38 -10.01 1.85
C ASP A 10 -12.48 -11.18 2.29
N VAL A 11 -12.53 -11.50 3.59
CA VAL A 11 -11.78 -12.61 4.18
C VAL A 11 -12.14 -13.96 3.55
N ALA A 12 -13.42 -14.18 3.23
CA ALA A 12 -13.86 -15.45 2.65
C ALA A 12 -13.28 -15.63 1.24
N TRP A 13 -13.31 -14.57 0.43
CA TRP A 13 -12.68 -14.55 -0.89
C TRP A 13 -11.19 -14.82 -0.77
N LEU A 14 -10.45 -14.09 0.10
CA LEU A 14 -9.01 -14.29 0.20
C LEU A 14 -8.68 -15.72 0.62
N ARG A 15 -9.36 -16.26 1.65
CA ARG A 15 -9.20 -17.64 2.11
C ARG A 15 -9.37 -18.65 0.97
N ASP A 16 -10.39 -18.48 0.14
CA ASP A 16 -10.71 -19.42 -0.93
C ASP A 16 -9.73 -19.35 -2.12
N HIS A 17 -8.95 -18.27 -2.24
CA HIS A 17 -8.02 -18.03 -3.36
C HIS A 17 -6.54 -17.98 -2.93
N MET A 18 -6.19 -18.23 -1.66
CA MET A 18 -4.79 -18.13 -1.18
C MET A 18 -3.82 -19.05 -1.94
N ALA A 19 -4.32 -20.14 -2.50
CA ALA A 19 -3.54 -21.12 -3.26
C ALA A 19 -3.51 -20.82 -4.78
N ASP A 20 -4.18 -19.76 -5.23
CA ASP A 20 -4.26 -19.46 -6.65
C ASP A 20 -2.89 -19.05 -7.22
N PRO A 21 -2.47 -19.66 -8.34
CA PRO A 21 -1.25 -19.25 -9.01
C PRO A 21 -1.30 -17.78 -9.40
N GLY A 22 -0.29 -17.02 -8.98
CA GLY A 22 -0.19 -15.60 -9.27
C GLY A 22 -0.94 -14.69 -8.30
N LEU A 23 -1.55 -15.22 -7.23
CA LEU A 23 -2.02 -14.38 -6.12
C LEU A 23 -0.87 -14.05 -5.17
N ARG A 24 -0.74 -12.79 -4.77
CA ARG A 24 0.27 -12.28 -3.83
C ARG A 24 -0.40 -11.54 -2.71
N ILE A 25 -0.16 -11.98 -1.48
CA ILE A 25 -0.66 -11.31 -0.28
C ILE A 25 0.44 -10.39 0.23
N VAL A 26 0.10 -9.14 0.50
CA VAL A 26 1.11 -8.11 0.82
C VAL A 26 0.67 -7.33 2.04
N ASP A 27 1.44 -7.48 3.11
CA ASP A 27 1.32 -6.69 4.33
C ASP A 27 1.99 -5.34 4.12
N CYS A 28 1.23 -4.26 4.24
CA CYS A 28 1.69 -2.89 4.04
C CYS A 28 1.64 -2.08 5.34
N ALA A 29 1.64 -2.74 6.50
CA ALA A 29 1.53 -2.06 7.79
C ALA A 29 2.60 -0.98 7.97
N TRP A 30 2.14 0.25 8.20
CA TRP A 30 2.97 1.39 8.52
C TRP A 30 2.29 2.22 9.59
N HIS A 31 3.08 2.70 10.55
CA HIS A 31 2.59 3.45 11.69
C HIS A 31 3.28 4.79 11.79
N MET A 32 2.55 5.82 12.24
CA MET A 32 3.13 7.13 12.51
C MET A 32 4.30 7.00 13.52
N PRO A 33 5.41 7.74 13.37
CA PRO A 33 6.57 7.65 14.26
C PRO A 33 6.22 7.78 15.75
N ALA A 34 5.24 8.64 16.08
CA ALA A 34 4.77 8.87 17.45
C ALA A 34 4.20 7.61 18.13
N THR A 35 3.74 6.61 17.38
CA THR A 35 3.20 5.36 17.93
C THR A 35 4.27 4.45 18.50
N LYS A 36 5.54 4.61 18.08
CA LYS A 36 6.65 3.69 18.37
C LYS A 36 6.36 2.23 18.00
N ARG A 37 5.44 2.02 17.04
CA ARG A 37 5.14 0.71 16.46
C ARG A 37 5.93 0.53 15.16
N SER A 38 6.25 -0.71 14.84
CA SER A 38 6.98 -1.08 13.63
C SER A 38 6.17 -2.14 12.89
N GLY A 39 5.61 -1.78 11.73
CA GLY A 39 4.83 -2.71 10.92
C GLY A 39 5.66 -3.94 10.51
N LYS A 40 6.95 -3.74 10.22
CA LYS A 40 7.88 -4.82 9.89
C LYS A 40 8.09 -5.80 11.05
N GLU A 41 8.27 -5.28 12.26
CA GLU A 41 8.42 -6.14 13.45
C GLU A 41 7.11 -6.86 13.79
N GLU A 42 5.97 -6.20 13.62
CA GLU A 42 4.65 -6.79 13.83
C GLU A 42 4.37 -7.90 12.82
N HIS A 43 4.64 -7.66 11.53
CA HIS A 43 4.58 -8.67 10.48
C HIS A 43 5.43 -9.90 10.82
N SER A 44 6.65 -9.71 11.30
CA SER A 44 7.53 -10.85 11.67
C SER A 44 6.99 -11.71 12.83
N LYS A 45 6.05 -11.18 13.62
CA LYS A 45 5.40 -11.90 14.72
C LYS A 45 4.08 -12.53 14.30
N GLU A 46 3.30 -11.85 13.46
CA GLU A 46 2.04 -12.34 12.93
C GLU A 46 1.71 -11.71 11.57
N HIS A 47 1.42 -12.55 10.59
CA HIS A 47 0.91 -12.15 9.28
C HIS A 47 0.06 -13.26 8.66
N ILE A 48 -0.66 -12.93 7.58
CA ILE A 48 -1.40 -13.92 6.78
C ILE A 48 -0.39 -14.86 6.10
N SER A 49 -0.62 -16.17 6.14
CA SER A 49 0.30 -17.16 5.55
C SER A 49 0.61 -16.86 4.09
N GLY A 50 1.90 -16.84 3.73
CA GLY A 50 2.38 -16.50 2.39
C GLY A 50 2.44 -14.99 2.09
N ALA A 51 2.09 -14.13 3.04
CA ALA A 51 2.23 -12.69 2.85
C ALA A 51 3.70 -12.25 2.87
N VAL A 52 4.04 -11.29 2.01
CA VAL A 52 5.31 -10.57 2.05
C VAL A 52 5.11 -9.18 2.65
N PHE A 53 6.14 -8.63 3.29
CA PHE A 53 6.08 -7.27 3.83
C PHE A 53 6.50 -6.23 2.79
N PHE A 54 5.62 -5.28 2.50
CA PHE A 54 5.89 -4.09 1.70
C PHE A 54 6.15 -2.90 2.62
N ASP A 55 7.41 -2.55 2.71
CA ASP A 55 7.93 -1.45 3.49
C ASP A 55 7.81 -0.14 2.71
N LEU A 56 6.82 0.69 3.08
CA LEU A 56 6.59 2.01 2.49
C LEU A 56 7.79 2.95 2.66
N ASP A 57 8.62 2.76 3.68
CA ASP A 57 9.80 3.58 3.89
C ASP A 57 10.98 3.13 3.02
N GLU A 58 11.02 1.86 2.61
CA GLU A 58 11.97 1.36 1.60
C GLU A 58 11.52 1.68 0.17
N CYS A 59 10.22 1.54 -0.13
CA CYS A 59 9.66 1.79 -1.45
C CYS A 59 9.29 3.27 -1.68
N ARG A 60 10.27 4.16 -1.50
CA ARG A 60 10.12 5.61 -1.69
C ARG A 60 11.34 6.22 -2.37
N ASP A 61 11.21 7.43 -2.87
CA ASP A 61 12.37 8.22 -3.29
C ASP A 61 13.23 8.59 -2.08
N LYS A 62 14.40 7.94 -1.96
CA LYS A 62 15.37 8.18 -0.88
C LYS A 62 16.11 9.51 -1.02
N ASN A 63 16.00 10.19 -2.16
CA ASN A 63 16.66 11.46 -2.45
C ASN A 63 15.70 12.66 -2.37
N ALA A 64 14.42 12.45 -2.07
CA ALA A 64 13.44 13.51 -1.98
C ALA A 64 13.82 14.51 -0.87
N GLN A 65 13.87 15.81 -1.21
CA GLN A 65 14.21 16.88 -0.27
C GLN A 65 13.04 17.29 0.63
N PHE A 66 11.81 17.03 0.19
CA PHE A 66 10.58 17.44 0.88
C PHE A 66 9.55 16.32 0.83
N GLY A 67 8.83 16.17 1.94
CA GLY A 67 7.75 15.20 2.09
C GLY A 67 8.23 13.80 2.46
N GLU A 68 7.34 13.06 3.09
CA GLU A 68 7.54 11.65 3.45
C GLU A 68 6.89 10.73 2.40
N GLN A 69 7.39 9.51 2.29
CA GLN A 69 6.85 8.46 1.41
C GLN A 69 6.67 8.91 -0.06
N ILE A 70 7.52 9.81 -0.57
CA ILE A 70 7.52 10.24 -1.97
C ILE A 70 7.68 9.04 -2.90
N LEU A 71 6.92 8.99 -4.00
CA LEU A 71 6.98 7.87 -4.93
C LEU A 71 8.42 7.66 -5.44
N PRO A 72 8.92 6.42 -5.47
CA PRO A 72 10.24 6.13 -6.05
C PRO A 72 10.23 6.39 -7.57
N ASN A 73 11.38 6.32 -8.22
CA ASN A 73 11.38 6.17 -9.68
C ASN A 73 10.95 4.75 -10.07
N VAL A 74 10.60 4.56 -11.35
CA VAL A 74 10.10 3.27 -11.85
C VAL A 74 11.10 2.12 -11.66
N ALA A 75 12.40 2.37 -11.84
CA ALA A 75 13.42 1.32 -11.73
C ALA A 75 13.60 0.84 -10.29
N ASP A 76 13.53 1.77 -9.32
CA ASP A 76 13.59 1.43 -7.90
C ASP A 76 12.33 0.68 -7.46
N PHE A 77 11.15 1.06 -7.96
CA PHE A 77 9.91 0.32 -7.73
C PHE A 77 9.97 -1.10 -8.30
N GLU A 78 10.36 -1.25 -9.58
CA GLU A 78 10.52 -2.55 -10.26
C GLU A 78 11.46 -3.47 -9.49
N LYS A 79 12.63 -2.96 -9.10
CA LYS A 79 13.62 -3.70 -8.33
C LYS A 79 13.08 -4.12 -6.98
N TYR A 80 12.43 -3.20 -6.25
CA TYR A 80 11.89 -3.47 -4.93
C TYR A 80 10.78 -4.53 -4.98
N VAL A 81 9.75 -4.31 -5.81
CA VAL A 81 8.61 -5.22 -5.94
C VAL A 81 9.00 -6.59 -6.49
N GLY A 82 9.90 -6.63 -7.48
CA GLY A 82 10.44 -7.89 -7.99
C GLY A 82 11.23 -8.67 -6.91
N SER A 83 11.88 -7.97 -5.98
CA SER A 83 12.56 -8.62 -4.85
C SER A 83 11.61 -9.27 -3.83
N LEU A 84 10.34 -8.84 -3.81
CA LEU A 84 9.27 -9.45 -3.02
C LEU A 84 8.58 -10.62 -3.76
N GLY A 85 9.06 -10.98 -4.96
CA GLY A 85 8.51 -12.09 -5.75
C GLY A 85 7.22 -11.76 -6.49
N ILE A 86 6.90 -10.48 -6.64
CA ILE A 86 5.70 -9.99 -7.32
C ILE A 86 6.03 -9.69 -8.78
N SER A 87 5.26 -10.27 -9.72
CA SER A 87 5.32 -9.95 -11.15
C SER A 87 4.27 -8.89 -11.55
N ASP A 88 4.39 -8.28 -12.73
CA ASP A 88 3.39 -7.33 -13.26
C ASP A 88 2.07 -8.01 -13.68
N SER A 89 2.02 -9.35 -13.67
CA SER A 89 0.83 -10.15 -14.03
C SER A 89 0.08 -10.74 -12.84
N ASP A 90 0.69 -10.67 -11.65
CA ASP A 90 0.15 -11.19 -10.40
C ASP A 90 -1.11 -10.41 -9.98
N HIS A 91 -1.98 -11.03 -9.20
CA HIS A 91 -3.04 -10.33 -8.46
C HIS A 91 -2.53 -10.05 -7.05
N VAL A 92 -2.33 -8.77 -6.74
CA VAL A 92 -1.82 -8.33 -5.44
C VAL A 92 -2.98 -7.94 -4.53
N VAL A 93 -3.10 -8.64 -3.40
CA VAL A 93 -4.05 -8.34 -2.31
C VAL A 93 -3.30 -7.68 -1.17
N LEU A 94 -3.59 -6.41 -0.94
CA LEU A 94 -2.91 -5.56 0.04
C LEU A 94 -3.73 -5.52 1.34
N TYR A 95 -3.06 -5.57 2.48
CA TYR A 95 -3.69 -5.34 3.78
C TYR A 95 -2.74 -4.57 4.70
N ASP A 96 -3.26 -4.06 5.81
CA ASP A 96 -2.46 -3.62 6.94
C ASP A 96 -3.10 -4.07 8.26
N ASN A 97 -2.45 -3.75 9.37
CA ASN A 97 -2.84 -4.20 10.70
C ASN A 97 -3.40 -3.07 11.58
N ASN A 98 -4.02 -2.05 10.98
CA ASN A 98 -4.62 -0.98 11.77
C ASN A 98 -5.87 -1.47 12.51
N ASP A 99 -5.74 -1.74 13.80
CA ASP A 99 -6.82 -2.29 14.64
C ASP A 99 -8.02 -1.35 14.85
N MET A 100 -7.91 -0.05 14.55
CA MET A 100 -9.01 0.90 14.77
C MET A 100 -10.01 0.96 13.61
N VAL A 101 -9.50 0.90 12.38
CA VAL A 101 -10.29 1.10 11.16
C VAL A 101 -10.15 -0.05 10.16
N GLY A 102 -9.32 -1.05 10.45
CA GLY A 102 -9.01 -2.17 9.57
C GLY A 102 -8.12 -1.80 8.38
N MET A 103 -7.82 -0.51 8.18
CA MET A 103 -7.07 -0.01 7.03
C MET A 103 -6.49 1.39 7.29
N PHE A 104 -5.22 1.58 6.99
CA PHE A 104 -4.54 2.88 7.06
C PHE A 104 -3.52 3.07 5.94
N SER A 105 -2.54 2.17 5.82
CA SER A 105 -1.40 2.29 4.90
C SER A 105 -1.55 1.45 3.63
N ALA A 106 -2.39 0.41 3.63
CA ALA A 106 -2.68 -0.39 2.44
C ALA A 106 -3.19 0.43 1.23
N PRO A 107 -4.05 1.45 1.39
CA PRO A 107 -4.45 2.32 0.27
C PRO A 107 -3.29 3.10 -0.35
N ARG A 108 -2.28 3.46 0.46
CA ARG A 108 -1.07 4.13 -0.06
C ARG A 108 -0.27 3.17 -0.93
N ALA A 109 -0.04 1.94 -0.47
CA ALA A 109 0.62 0.91 -1.27
C ALA A 109 -0.17 0.62 -2.56
N TRP A 110 -1.49 0.45 -2.46
CA TRP A 110 -2.39 0.28 -3.61
C TRP A 110 -2.23 1.40 -4.64
N PHE A 111 -2.22 2.65 -4.18
CA PHE A 111 -2.01 3.80 -5.05
C PHE A 111 -0.63 3.78 -5.71
N THR A 112 0.43 3.42 -4.97
CA THR A 112 1.78 3.27 -5.52
C THR A 112 1.81 2.23 -6.64
N PHE A 113 1.24 1.03 -6.45
CA PHE A 113 1.14 0.01 -7.50
C PHE A 113 0.34 0.50 -8.72
N GLN A 114 -0.77 1.20 -8.49
CA GLN A 114 -1.61 1.77 -9.56
C GLN A 114 -0.85 2.78 -10.43
N VAL A 115 -0.10 3.68 -9.78
CA VAL A 115 0.71 4.71 -10.43
C VAL A 115 1.79 4.08 -11.29
N PHE A 116 2.33 2.91 -10.90
CA PHE A 116 3.25 2.12 -11.71
C PHE A 116 2.57 1.10 -12.62
N GLY A 117 1.26 1.24 -12.84
CA GLY A 117 0.57 0.56 -13.92
C GLY A 117 0.03 -0.83 -13.61
N HIS A 118 0.14 -1.31 -12.37
CA HIS A 118 -0.41 -2.60 -11.97
C HIS A 118 -1.95 -2.59 -12.04
N ARG A 119 -2.56 -3.65 -12.58
CA ARG A 119 -4.02 -3.67 -12.89
C ARG A 119 -4.86 -4.61 -12.04
N LYS A 120 -4.24 -5.66 -11.48
CA LYS A 120 -4.89 -6.67 -10.64
C LYS A 120 -4.56 -6.39 -9.19
N LEU A 121 -5.28 -5.43 -8.61
CA LEU A 121 -5.07 -4.97 -7.24
C LEU A 121 -6.38 -5.08 -6.47
N SER A 122 -6.28 -5.60 -5.26
CA SER A 122 -7.37 -5.56 -4.28
C SER A 122 -6.81 -5.17 -2.92
N ILE A 123 -7.67 -4.62 -2.08
CA ILE A 123 -7.40 -4.45 -0.65
C ILE A 123 -8.29 -5.44 0.11
N LEU A 124 -7.73 -6.09 1.13
CA LEU A 124 -8.49 -6.95 2.04
C LEU A 124 -9.38 -6.08 2.93
N ASP A 125 -10.70 -6.20 2.77
CA ASP A 125 -11.67 -5.44 3.55
C ASP A 125 -11.58 -5.79 5.04
N GLY A 126 -11.37 -4.78 5.87
CA GLY A 126 -11.13 -4.93 7.30
C GLY A 126 -9.72 -5.40 7.72
N GLY A 127 -8.83 -5.67 6.76
CA GLY A 127 -7.41 -5.96 7.00
C GLY A 127 -7.11 -7.18 7.88
N LEU A 128 -5.92 -7.20 8.49
CA LEU A 128 -5.52 -8.25 9.44
C LEU A 128 -6.47 -8.34 10.67
N PRO A 129 -7.02 -7.24 11.21
CA PRO A 129 -7.98 -7.31 12.31
C PRO A 129 -9.21 -8.15 11.97
N GLU A 130 -9.77 -7.96 10.77
CA GLU A 130 -10.94 -8.73 10.33
C GLU A 130 -10.61 -10.20 10.05
N TRP A 131 -9.45 -10.46 9.44
CA TRP A 131 -8.92 -11.81 9.25
C TRP A 131 -8.91 -12.59 10.57
N LYS A 132 -8.35 -11.98 11.62
CA LYS A 132 -8.31 -12.56 12.98
C LYS A 132 -9.71 -12.66 13.60
N ARG A 133 -10.57 -11.66 13.42
CA ARG A 133 -11.94 -11.67 13.95
C ARG A 133 -12.78 -12.83 13.40
N GLN A 134 -12.56 -13.20 12.14
CA GLN A 134 -13.20 -14.36 11.50
C GLN A 134 -12.50 -15.71 11.83
N GLY A 135 -11.61 -15.72 12.82
CA GLY A 135 -10.95 -16.94 13.30
C GLY A 135 -9.97 -17.56 12.30
N GLN A 136 -9.49 -16.78 11.32
CA GLN A 136 -8.48 -17.27 10.38
C GLN A 136 -7.10 -17.29 11.04
N GLU A 137 -6.28 -18.27 10.65
CA GLU A 137 -4.94 -18.45 11.21
C GLU A 137 -3.95 -17.40 10.71
N VAL A 138 -2.99 -17.05 11.57
CA VAL A 138 -1.84 -16.21 11.25
C VAL A 138 -0.56 -17.00 11.54
N THR A 139 0.55 -16.57 10.94
CA THR A 139 1.85 -17.22 11.13
C THR A 139 2.93 -16.21 11.45
N ALA A 140 4.00 -16.69 12.09
CA ALA A 140 5.27 -15.98 12.24
C ALA A 140 6.36 -16.54 11.29
N GLN A 141 6.02 -17.59 10.52
CA GLN A 141 6.95 -18.22 9.59
C GLN A 141 7.24 -17.26 8.44
N ALA A 142 8.52 -16.99 8.18
CA ALA A 142 8.92 -16.16 7.05
C ALA A 142 8.43 -16.78 5.73
N THR A 143 7.85 -15.94 4.86
CA THR A 143 7.48 -16.34 3.50
C THR A 143 8.72 -16.57 2.65
N ASP A 144 8.81 -17.75 2.03
CA ASP A 144 9.86 -18.07 1.07
C ASP A 144 9.63 -17.32 -0.25
N VAL A 145 10.51 -16.36 -0.56
CA VAL A 145 10.37 -15.50 -1.73
C VAL A 145 11.30 -15.95 -2.85
N VAL A 146 10.70 -16.29 -4.00
CA VAL A 146 11.42 -16.39 -5.27
C VAL A 146 11.30 -15.06 -6.00
N LYS A 147 12.43 -14.40 -6.25
CA LYS A 147 12.45 -13.11 -6.97
C LYS A 147 11.77 -13.22 -8.32
N ALA A 148 11.00 -12.20 -8.66
CA ALA A 148 10.30 -12.07 -9.93
C ALA A 148 10.87 -10.89 -10.74
N THR A 149 10.61 -10.90 -12.05
CA THR A 149 10.77 -9.71 -12.87
C THR A 149 9.47 -8.92 -12.80
N TYR A 150 9.59 -7.62 -12.50
CA TYR A 150 8.48 -6.68 -12.52
C TYR A 150 8.76 -5.61 -13.56
N LYS A 151 7.75 -5.27 -14.38
CA LYS A 151 7.83 -4.18 -15.36
C LYS A 151 6.75 -3.13 -15.06
N GLY A 152 7.19 -1.98 -14.56
CA GLY A 152 6.33 -0.87 -14.21
C GLY A 152 6.03 0.01 -15.42
N LYS A 153 4.82 0.58 -15.45
CA LYS A 153 4.45 1.64 -16.38
C LYS A 153 3.95 2.84 -15.58
N TYR A 154 4.86 3.80 -15.36
CA TYR A 154 4.55 5.03 -14.64
C TYR A 154 3.44 5.84 -15.36
N LYS A 155 2.44 6.25 -14.57
CA LYS A 155 1.27 7.05 -14.98
C LYS A 155 1.34 8.43 -14.31
N PRO A 156 2.07 9.40 -14.89
CA PRO A 156 2.25 10.72 -14.29
C PRO A 156 0.93 11.47 -14.06
N GLU A 157 -0.11 11.18 -14.85
CA GLU A 157 -1.43 11.80 -14.73
C GLU A 157 -2.15 11.49 -13.41
N MET A 158 -1.70 10.46 -12.68
CA MET A 158 -2.25 10.10 -11.36
C MET A 158 -1.65 10.92 -10.21
N VAL A 159 -0.59 11.70 -10.48
CA VAL A 159 0.13 12.48 -9.47
C VAL A 159 -0.02 13.97 -9.79
N VAL A 160 -0.35 14.75 -8.78
CA VAL A 160 -0.41 16.21 -8.88
C VAL A 160 0.87 16.81 -8.31
N SER A 161 1.63 17.53 -9.13
CA SER A 161 2.86 18.17 -8.67
C SER A 161 2.59 19.45 -7.85
N TYR A 162 3.60 19.93 -7.13
CA TYR A 162 3.53 21.23 -6.46
C TYR A 162 3.17 22.37 -7.44
N GLY A 163 3.76 22.37 -8.64
CA GLY A 163 3.44 23.36 -9.68
C GLY A 163 2.00 23.28 -10.17
N ASP A 164 1.45 22.07 -10.28
CA ASP A 164 0.02 21.87 -10.62
C ASP A 164 -0.89 22.41 -9.50
N VAL A 165 -0.50 22.22 -8.23
CA VAL A 165 -1.22 22.80 -7.10
C VAL A 165 -1.21 24.32 -7.19
N GLN A 166 -0.04 24.94 -7.37
CA GLN A 166 0.10 26.39 -7.50
C GLN A 166 -0.76 26.94 -8.65
N LYS A 167 -0.68 26.33 -9.83
CA LYS A 167 -1.51 26.72 -10.99
C LYS A 167 -3.01 26.60 -10.72
N ASN A 168 -3.44 25.59 -9.95
CA ASN A 168 -4.84 25.40 -9.63
C ASN A 168 -5.39 26.44 -8.64
N LEU A 169 -4.53 27.12 -7.86
CA LEU A 169 -4.96 28.24 -7.01
C LEU A 169 -5.50 29.42 -7.83
N GLU A 170 -4.95 29.62 -9.03
CA GLU A 170 -5.39 30.66 -9.96
C GLU A 170 -6.59 30.19 -10.80
N THR A 171 -6.48 29.00 -11.39
CA THR A 171 -7.46 28.49 -12.37
C THR A 171 -8.74 27.94 -11.75
N LYS A 172 -8.65 27.36 -10.55
CA LYS A 172 -9.78 26.71 -9.82
C LYS A 172 -10.50 25.63 -10.63
N GLU A 173 -9.81 25.00 -11.58
CA GLU A 173 -10.37 23.96 -12.45
C GLU A 173 -10.57 22.61 -11.73
N LYS A 174 -9.79 22.38 -10.66
CA LYS A 174 -9.82 21.14 -9.87
C LYS A 174 -10.24 21.42 -8.42
N VAL A 175 -10.93 20.45 -7.83
CA VAL A 175 -11.20 20.40 -6.39
C VAL A 175 -10.09 19.61 -5.71
N TYR A 176 -9.50 20.16 -4.65
CA TYR A 176 -8.54 19.46 -3.80
C TYR A 176 -9.19 19.11 -2.46
N VAL A 177 -9.00 17.87 -2.04
CA VAL A 177 -9.55 17.32 -0.79
C VAL A 177 -8.37 16.93 0.08
N ASP A 178 -8.37 17.41 1.32
CA ASP A 178 -7.37 17.06 2.33
C ASP A 178 -7.96 16.02 3.28
N ALA A 179 -7.29 14.88 3.42
CA ALA A 179 -7.74 13.76 4.25
C ALA A 179 -7.23 13.83 5.70
N ARG A 180 -6.46 14.88 6.06
CA ARG A 180 -5.98 15.05 7.45
C ARG A 180 -7.16 15.35 8.39
N PRO A 181 -7.03 15.00 9.69
CA PRO A 181 -8.00 15.40 10.70
C PRO A 181 -8.25 16.92 10.69
N GLY A 182 -9.51 17.32 10.90
CA GLY A 182 -9.95 18.72 10.88
C GLY A 182 -9.04 19.70 11.63
N PRO A 183 -8.60 19.39 12.87
CA PRO A 183 -7.68 20.28 13.60
C PRO A 183 -6.34 20.53 12.90
N ARG A 184 -5.76 19.53 12.20
CA ARG A 184 -4.52 19.72 11.43
C ARG A 184 -4.76 20.56 10.19
N PHE A 185 -5.85 20.31 9.48
CA PHE A 185 -6.25 21.12 8.32
C PHE A 185 -6.47 22.59 8.71
N GLN A 186 -7.06 22.83 9.88
CA GLN A 186 -7.33 24.17 10.41
C GLN A 186 -6.12 24.85 11.07
N GLY A 187 -4.96 24.19 11.17
CA GLY A 187 -3.78 24.74 11.83
C GLY A 187 -3.86 24.80 13.36
N GLN A 188 -4.73 24.00 13.98
CA GLN A 188 -4.96 23.94 15.43
C GLN A 188 -4.16 22.82 16.12
N ALA A 189 -3.58 21.90 15.34
CA ALA A 189 -2.71 20.84 15.82
C ALA A 189 -1.38 20.88 15.04
N PRO A 190 -0.24 20.53 15.67
CA PRO A 190 1.05 20.48 14.98
C PRO A 190 1.06 19.40 13.89
N GLU A 191 1.91 19.62 12.89
CA GLU A 191 2.31 18.55 11.98
C GLU A 191 3.28 17.60 12.70
N PRO A 192 3.17 16.28 12.46
CA PRO A 192 4.06 15.28 13.05
C PRO A 192 5.51 15.40 12.55
#